data_AF-A0A1X7PRP8-F1
#
_entry.id   AF-A0A1X7PRP8-F1
#
_cell.length_a   1.000
_cell.length_b   1.000
_cell.length_c   1.000
_cell.angle_alpha   90.00
_cell.angle_beta   90.00
_cell.angle_gamma   90.00
#
_symmetry.space_group_name_H-M   'P 1'
#
loop_
_entity.id
_entity.type
_entity.pdbx_description
1 polymer ?
#
loop_
_entity_poly.entity_id
_entity_poly.type
_entity_poly.pdbx_seq_one_letter_code
_entity_poly.pdbx_strand_id
1 'polypeptide(L)'
;MNRPALLLALIAVPAMAQDITRPLRDPALVPLPIETVTLLRLGARNVFDSYAATFDRLAVTGDIPVIGPRVTLEIRAAADRARVFLGWTQYDLDGDGMIRRTEFDRHAGMSWGDNLGVRELALLDAEWTAADRNGDGEVGLDEIHALALEMHPVPDIGPLGPEGEAMLLMDLDNDGFVTWDEVEAVLAAPR
;
A
#
# COMPACT_ATOMS: atom_id res chain seq x y z
N MET A 1 32.80 11.85 -23.00
CA MET A 1 31.35 12.07 -23.22
C MET A 1 30.66 11.56 -21.98
N ASN A 2 30.30 12.50 -21.08
CA ASN A 2 29.83 12.21 -19.72
C ASN A 2 28.42 11.64 -19.75
N ARG A 3 28.24 10.45 -19.17
CA ARG A 3 26.92 9.94 -18.79
C ARG A 3 26.53 10.60 -17.48
N PRO A 4 25.38 11.29 -17.37
CA PRO A 4 24.87 11.65 -16.06
C PRO A 4 24.45 10.36 -15.36
N ALA A 5 25.07 10.08 -14.22
CA ALA A 5 24.61 9.07 -13.29
C ALA A 5 23.22 9.49 -12.81
N LEU A 6 22.19 8.75 -13.21
CA LEU A 6 20.87 8.86 -12.62
C LEU A 6 21.00 8.34 -11.19
N LEU A 7 21.25 9.26 -10.26
CA LEU A 7 21.17 9.00 -8.83
C LEU A 7 19.70 8.68 -8.57
N LEU A 8 19.36 7.39 -8.39
CA LEU A 8 18.10 7.00 -7.77
C LEU A 8 18.13 7.63 -6.38
N ALA A 9 17.55 8.83 -6.26
CA ALA A 9 17.19 9.37 -4.97
C ALA A 9 16.12 8.44 -4.43
N LEU A 10 16.54 7.51 -3.56
CA LEU A 10 15.66 6.85 -2.61
C LEU A 10 14.95 8.01 -1.90
N ILE A 11 13.72 8.32 -2.31
CA ILE A 11 12.86 9.19 -1.52
C ILE A 11 12.56 8.33 -0.31
N ALA A 12 13.41 8.43 0.71
CA ALA A 12 13.02 8.14 2.06
C ALA A 12 11.86 9.09 2.30
N VAL A 13 10.64 8.61 2.03
CA VAL A 13 9.45 9.13 2.69
C VAL A 13 9.88 9.15 4.16
N PRO A 14 9.91 10.31 4.82
CA PRO A 14 10.13 10.30 6.25
C PRO A 14 9.08 9.32 6.76
N ALA A 15 9.54 8.17 7.29
CA ALA A 15 8.69 7.31 8.09
C ALA A 15 7.92 8.29 8.95
N MET A 16 6.60 8.34 8.80
CA MET A 16 5.80 9.29 9.52
C MET A 16 6.14 9.05 10.98
N ALA A 17 7.02 9.88 11.52
CA ALA A 17 7.36 9.90 12.92
C ALA A 17 6.07 10.38 13.53
N GLN A 18 5.21 9.42 13.85
CA GLN A 18 3.96 9.67 14.52
C GLN A 18 4.38 10.30 15.85
N ASP A 19 4.02 11.57 15.96
CA ASP A 19 4.09 12.43 17.14
C ASP A 19 4.74 11.81 18.39
N ILE A 20 6.06 11.97 18.52
CA ILE A 20 6.89 11.67 19.72
C ILE A 20 6.41 12.39 21.00
N THR A 21 5.33 13.19 20.94
CA THR A 21 4.70 13.81 22.11
C THR A 21 3.53 13.01 22.68
N ARG A 22 3.12 11.90 22.04
CA ARG A 22 2.14 10.99 22.65
C ARG A 22 2.75 10.32 23.89
N PRO A 23 2.05 10.33 25.05
CA PRO A 23 2.53 9.64 26.23
C PRO A 23 2.61 8.13 25.96
N LEU A 24 3.70 7.50 26.42
CA LEU A 24 3.87 6.05 26.42
C LEU A 24 2.61 5.39 26.99
N ARG A 25 2.10 4.37 26.30
CA ARG A 25 0.91 3.66 26.77
C ARG A 25 1.27 2.81 27.98
N ASP A 26 0.38 2.77 28.97
CA ASP A 26 0.55 1.91 30.14
C ASP A 26 0.31 0.45 29.73
N PRO A 27 1.34 -0.43 29.83
CA PRO A 27 1.21 -1.83 29.46
C PRO A 27 0.13 -2.58 30.28
N ALA A 28 -0.24 -2.11 31.48
CA ALA A 28 -1.29 -2.70 32.29
C ALA A 28 -2.71 -2.49 31.71
N LEU A 29 -2.88 -1.52 30.81
CA LEU A 29 -4.17 -1.18 30.21
C LEU A 29 -4.44 -1.92 28.89
N VAL A 30 -3.52 -2.75 28.40
CA VAL A 30 -3.70 -3.51 27.16
C VAL A 30 -4.61 -4.72 27.40
N PRO A 31 -5.83 -4.74 26.82
CA PRO A 31 -6.79 -5.82 27.03
C PRO A 31 -6.37 -7.04 26.21
N LEU A 32 -5.92 -8.10 26.88
CA LEU A 32 -5.53 -9.36 26.23
C LEU A 32 -6.37 -10.54 26.72
N PRO A 33 -7.03 -11.29 25.82
CA PRO A 33 -7.68 -12.55 26.14
C PRO A 33 -6.70 -13.52 26.83
N ILE A 34 -7.16 -14.27 27.82
CA ILE A 34 -6.28 -15.14 28.62
C ILE A 34 -5.60 -16.24 27.79
N GLU A 35 -6.26 -16.69 26.73
CA GLU A 35 -5.70 -17.66 25.77
C GLU A 35 -4.51 -17.05 25.03
N THR A 36 -4.63 -15.81 24.56
CA THR A 36 -3.53 -15.05 23.94
C THR A 36 -2.35 -14.87 24.89
N VAL A 37 -2.61 -14.49 26.14
CA VAL A 37 -1.56 -14.36 27.17
C VAL A 37 -0.81 -15.68 27.35
N THR A 38 -1.57 -16.78 27.43
CA THR A 38 -1.01 -18.11 27.64
C THR A 38 -0.12 -18.50 26.46
N LEU A 39 -0.59 -18.30 25.23
CA LEU A 39 0.16 -18.61 24.02
C LEU A 39 1.42 -17.75 23.87
N LEU A 40 1.33 -16.44 24.12
CA LEU A 40 2.48 -15.53 24.06
C LEU A 40 3.53 -15.88 25.13
N ARG A 41 3.12 -16.23 26.35
CA ARG A 41 4.04 -16.71 27.41
C ARG A 41 4.72 -18.03 27.09
N LEU A 42 4.08 -18.88 26.28
CA LEU A 42 4.68 -20.12 25.78
C LEU A 42 5.61 -19.90 24.57
N GLY A 43 5.85 -18.65 24.18
CA GLY A 43 6.70 -18.30 23.03
C GLY A 43 6.08 -18.73 21.70
N ALA A 44 4.76 -18.91 21.65
CA ALA A 44 4.08 -19.42 20.49
C ALA A 44 4.03 -18.34 19.40
N ARG A 45 4.95 -18.44 18.42
CA ARG A 45 4.99 -17.53 17.25
C ARG A 45 3.71 -17.58 16.41
N ASN A 46 2.92 -18.65 16.53
CA ASN A 46 1.64 -18.81 15.86
C ASN A 46 0.60 -17.74 16.22
N VAL A 47 0.77 -17.02 17.34
CA VAL A 47 -0.07 -15.87 17.67
C VAL A 47 0.28 -14.70 16.74
N PHE A 48 1.56 -14.45 16.49
CA PHE A 48 1.97 -13.50 15.45
C PHE A 48 1.52 -13.96 14.07
N ASP A 49 1.56 -15.26 13.76
CA ASP A 49 1.05 -15.77 12.49
C ASP A 49 -0.48 -15.67 12.38
N SER A 50 -1.23 -15.73 13.49
CA SER A 50 -2.69 -15.54 13.47
C SER A 50 -3.07 -14.06 13.38
N TYR A 51 -2.27 -13.18 14.00
CA TYR A 51 -2.35 -11.74 13.81
C TYR A 51 -1.97 -11.38 12.37
N ALA A 52 -0.85 -11.89 11.88
CA ALA A 52 -0.41 -11.82 10.50
C ALA A 52 -1.54 -12.27 9.61
N ALA A 53 -2.12 -13.46 9.82
CA ALA A 53 -3.23 -13.96 9.02
C ALA A 53 -4.51 -13.13 9.14
N THR A 54 -4.68 -12.32 10.18
CA THR A 54 -5.75 -11.34 10.30
C THR A 54 -5.40 -10.09 9.48
N PHE A 55 -4.16 -9.61 9.56
CA PHE A 55 -3.64 -8.50 8.77
C PHE A 55 -3.42 -8.85 7.28
N ASP A 56 -3.06 -10.08 6.93
CA ASP A 56 -2.80 -10.66 5.61
C ASP A 56 -4.10 -11.09 4.94
N ARG A 57 -5.12 -11.53 5.71
CA ARG A 57 -6.50 -11.58 5.19
C ARG A 57 -6.96 -10.21 4.73
N LEU A 58 -6.46 -9.15 5.38
CA LEU A 58 -6.79 -7.78 5.05
C LEU A 58 -5.82 -7.16 4.03
N ALA A 59 -4.60 -7.70 3.90
CA ALA A 59 -3.51 -7.14 3.13
C ALA A 59 -2.70 -8.25 2.46
N VAL A 60 -3.16 -8.75 1.32
CA VAL A 60 -2.45 -9.80 0.56
C VAL A 60 -0.99 -9.39 0.30
N THR A 61 -0.07 -10.33 0.55
CA THR A 61 1.41 -10.24 0.67
C THR A 61 1.86 -9.79 2.08
N GLY A 62 2.42 -10.66 2.91
CA GLY A 62 3.68 -11.40 2.75
C GLY A 62 4.79 -10.96 3.73
N ASP A 63 4.65 -9.78 4.34
CA ASP A 63 5.45 -9.25 5.46
C ASP A 63 4.58 -8.28 6.29
N ILE A 64 4.79 -8.19 7.62
CA ILE A 64 3.89 -7.47 8.57
C ILE A 64 4.54 -6.18 9.13
N PRO A 65 4.39 -5.02 8.48
CA PRO A 65 4.57 -3.73 9.11
C PRO A 65 3.32 -3.36 9.94
N VAL A 66 3.48 -3.07 11.24
CA VAL A 66 2.38 -2.67 12.15
C VAL A 66 2.18 -1.14 12.16
N ILE A 67 2.48 -0.46 11.05
CA ILE A 67 1.99 0.90 10.85
C ILE A 67 0.48 0.71 10.68
N GLY A 68 -0.29 0.91 11.76
CA GLY A 68 -1.61 0.30 11.95
C GLY A 68 -2.45 0.10 10.69
N PRO A 69 -3.25 -0.98 10.60
CA PRO A 69 -3.70 -1.65 9.37
C PRO A 69 -4.19 -0.72 8.25
N ARG A 70 -4.90 0.35 8.62
CA ARG A 70 -5.34 1.38 7.67
C ARG A 70 -4.19 2.09 6.96
N VAL A 71 -3.15 2.50 7.68
CA VAL A 71 -1.99 3.20 7.12
C VAL A 71 -1.16 2.28 6.21
N THR A 72 -0.97 1.01 6.60
CA THR A 72 -0.33 0.01 5.71
C THR A 72 -1.12 -0.15 4.40
N LEU A 73 -2.44 -0.22 4.46
CA LEU A 73 -3.28 -0.31 3.27
C LEU A 73 -3.26 0.97 2.43
N GLU A 74 -3.24 2.14 3.07
CA GLU A 74 -3.10 3.44 2.40
C GLU A 74 -1.76 3.55 1.67
N ILE A 75 -0.65 3.13 2.29
CA ILE A 75 0.69 3.11 1.66
C ILE A 75 0.74 2.14 0.48
N ARG A 76 0.17 0.94 0.62
CA ARG A 76 0.13 -0.05 -0.48
C ARG A 76 -0.72 0.44 -1.64
N ALA A 77 -1.94 0.92 -1.36
CA ALA A 77 -2.79 1.51 -2.39
C ALA A 77 -2.11 2.70 -3.07
N ALA A 78 -1.41 3.56 -2.34
CA ALA A 78 -0.63 4.65 -2.92
C ALA A 78 0.51 4.14 -3.82
N ALA A 79 1.22 3.08 -3.41
CA ALA A 79 2.26 2.47 -4.23
C ALA A 79 1.70 1.83 -5.51
N ASP A 80 0.55 1.15 -5.43
CA ASP A 80 -0.13 0.59 -6.61
C ASP A 80 -0.63 1.69 -7.55
N ARG A 81 -1.22 2.77 -7.02
CA ARG A 81 -1.60 3.95 -7.81
C ARG A 81 -0.40 4.59 -8.51
N ALA A 82 0.75 4.65 -7.84
CA ALA A 82 1.98 5.15 -8.44
C ALA A 82 2.44 4.26 -9.61
N ARG A 83 2.21 2.94 -9.55
CA ARG A 83 2.49 2.04 -10.68
C ARG A 83 1.57 2.29 -11.86
N VAL A 84 0.28 2.56 -11.62
CA VAL A 84 -0.65 2.98 -12.69
C VAL A 84 -0.13 4.26 -13.34
N PHE A 85 0.23 5.26 -12.53
CA PHE A 85 0.77 6.52 -13.04
C PHE A 85 2.02 6.31 -13.91
N LEU A 86 3.01 5.56 -13.40
CA LEU A 86 4.23 5.24 -14.15
C LEU A 86 3.91 4.50 -15.45
N GLY A 87 2.97 3.56 -15.42
CA GLY A 87 2.51 2.83 -16.59
C GLY A 87 1.87 3.72 -17.65
N TRP A 88 1.21 4.81 -17.27
CA TRP A 88 0.66 5.77 -18.23
C TRP A 88 1.70 6.75 -18.75
N THR A 89 2.63 7.23 -17.91
CA THR A 89 3.65 8.21 -18.34
C THR A 89 4.57 7.73 -19.45
N GLN A 90 4.70 6.41 -19.67
CA GLN A 90 5.48 5.89 -20.81
C GLN A 90 4.84 6.18 -22.18
N TYR A 91 3.54 6.46 -22.22
CA TYR A 91 2.79 6.80 -23.43
C TYR A 91 2.90 8.29 -23.79
N ASP A 92 3.31 9.16 -22.85
CA ASP A 92 3.58 10.58 -23.10
C ASP A 92 4.94 10.70 -23.82
N LEU A 93 4.91 10.73 -25.16
CA LEU A 93 6.12 10.61 -25.97
C LEU A 93 6.80 11.95 -26.19
N ASP A 94 6.04 13.04 -26.16
CA ASP A 94 6.56 14.40 -26.31
C ASP A 94 6.82 15.13 -24.97
N GLY A 95 6.33 14.58 -23.87
CA GLY A 95 6.59 15.04 -22.50
C GLY A 95 5.80 16.28 -22.12
N ASP A 96 4.65 16.52 -22.78
CA ASP A 96 3.81 17.69 -22.51
C ASP A 96 2.81 17.48 -21.35
N GLY A 97 2.78 16.26 -20.80
CA GLY A 97 1.91 15.88 -19.68
C GLY A 97 0.50 15.49 -20.08
N MET A 98 0.19 15.42 -21.38
CA MET A 98 -1.07 14.96 -21.94
C MET A 98 -0.82 13.80 -22.89
N ILE A 99 -1.45 12.65 -22.64
CA ILE A 99 -1.27 11.49 -23.51
C ILE A 99 -2.33 11.54 -24.60
N ARG A 100 -1.93 11.72 -25.84
CA ARG A 100 -2.86 11.70 -26.98
C ARG A 100 -3.08 10.29 -27.48
N ARG A 101 -4.25 10.05 -28.10
CA ARG A 101 -4.56 8.73 -28.71
C ARG A 101 -3.48 8.26 -29.68
N THR A 102 -2.92 9.18 -30.47
CA THR A 102 -1.85 8.87 -31.42
C THR A 102 -0.55 8.44 -30.75
N GLU A 103 -0.25 8.95 -29.55
CA GLU A 103 0.95 8.56 -28.80
C GLU A 103 0.76 7.20 -28.14
N PHE A 104 -0.43 6.97 -27.59
CA PHE A 104 -0.85 5.69 -27.03
C PHE A 104 -0.74 4.55 -28.06
N ASP A 105 -1.37 4.72 -29.23
CA ASP A 105 -1.33 3.73 -30.32
C ASP A 105 0.11 3.52 -30.82
N ARG A 106 0.92 4.59 -30.89
CA ARG A 106 2.31 4.52 -31.34
C ARG A 106 3.18 3.73 -30.36
N HIS A 107 3.06 3.97 -29.07
CA HIS A 107 3.80 3.24 -28.05
C HIS A 107 3.33 1.77 -27.97
N ALA A 108 2.04 1.49 -28.16
CA ALA A 108 1.53 0.12 -28.27
C ALA A 108 2.16 -0.63 -29.46
N GLY A 109 2.27 0.03 -30.62
CA GLY A 109 2.99 -0.51 -31.78
C GLY A 109 4.48 -0.76 -31.51
N MET A 110 5.16 0.14 -30.77
CA MET A 110 6.55 -0.08 -30.36
C MET A 110 6.73 -1.26 -29.38
N SER A 111 5.77 -1.44 -28.47
CA SER A 111 5.87 -2.42 -27.38
C SER A 111 5.48 -3.83 -27.82
N TRP A 112 4.46 -3.95 -28.68
CA TRP A 112 3.86 -5.24 -29.06
C TRP A 112 3.87 -5.53 -30.56
N GLY A 113 4.34 -4.58 -31.37
CA GLY A 113 4.39 -4.67 -32.83
C GLY A 113 3.10 -4.21 -33.52
N ASP A 114 3.18 -4.00 -34.83
CA ASP A 114 2.09 -3.41 -35.64
C ASP A 114 0.95 -4.39 -35.99
N ASN A 115 1.08 -5.67 -35.63
CA ASN A 115 0.13 -6.74 -35.98
C ASN A 115 -0.56 -7.28 -34.73
N LEU A 116 -1.28 -6.42 -34.01
CA LEU A 116 -2.15 -6.86 -32.93
C LEU A 116 -3.38 -7.58 -33.49
N GLY A 117 -3.78 -8.67 -32.84
CA GLY A 117 -5.02 -9.36 -33.15
C GLY A 117 -6.24 -8.51 -32.75
N VAL A 118 -7.41 -8.87 -33.30
CA VAL A 118 -8.69 -8.19 -33.02
C VAL A 118 -8.97 -8.11 -31.51
N ARG A 119 -8.57 -9.14 -30.75
CA ARG A 119 -8.77 -9.19 -29.30
C ARG A 119 -7.86 -8.20 -28.58
N GLU A 120 -6.58 -8.14 -28.96
CA GLU A 120 -5.59 -7.26 -28.34
C GLU A 120 -5.92 -5.78 -28.62
N LEU A 121 -6.41 -5.45 -29.82
CA LEU A 121 -6.91 -4.12 -30.15
C LEU A 121 -8.13 -3.74 -29.30
N ALA A 122 -9.07 -4.68 -29.09
CA ALA A 122 -10.24 -4.41 -28.25
C ALA A 122 -9.87 -4.17 -26.77
N LEU A 123 -8.81 -4.81 -26.27
CA LEU A 123 -8.28 -4.56 -24.92
C LEU A 123 -7.67 -3.16 -24.82
N LEU A 124 -6.87 -2.75 -25.81
CA LEU A 124 -6.31 -1.40 -25.89
C LEU A 124 -7.38 -0.33 -25.97
N ASP A 125 -8.42 -0.54 -26.78
CA ASP A 125 -9.54 0.40 -26.87
C ASP A 125 -10.32 0.51 -25.56
N ALA A 126 -10.52 -0.61 -24.85
CA ALA A 126 -11.17 -0.60 -23.55
C ALA A 126 -10.31 0.14 -22.50
N GLU A 127 -8.99 -0.07 -22.51
CA GLU A 127 -8.05 0.62 -21.63
C GLU A 127 -8.02 2.12 -21.90
N TRP A 128 -7.96 2.51 -23.18
CA TRP A 128 -8.07 3.91 -23.58
C TRP A 128 -9.36 4.55 -23.09
N THR A 129 -10.50 3.91 -23.35
CA THR A 129 -11.83 4.44 -22.98
C THR A 129 -11.99 4.56 -21.45
N ALA A 130 -11.34 3.69 -20.69
CA ALA A 130 -11.36 3.78 -19.23
C ALA A 130 -10.54 4.97 -18.71
N ALA A 131 -9.47 5.35 -19.42
CA ALA A 131 -8.60 6.45 -19.05
C ALA A 131 -9.11 7.81 -19.55
N ASP A 132 -9.55 7.92 -20.81
CA ASP A 132 -10.13 9.11 -21.43
C ASP A 132 -11.59 9.28 -20.97
N ARG A 133 -11.73 9.74 -19.73
CA ARG A 133 -13.00 9.73 -19.00
C ARG A 133 -13.93 10.84 -19.47
N ASN A 134 -13.35 11.99 -19.80
CA ASN A 134 -14.11 13.14 -20.29
C ASN A 134 -14.42 13.03 -21.80
N GLY A 135 -13.76 12.12 -22.52
CA GLY A 135 -13.97 11.85 -23.95
C GLY A 135 -13.42 12.96 -24.85
N ASP A 136 -12.42 13.72 -24.40
CA ASP A 136 -11.81 14.80 -25.17
C ASP A 136 -10.70 14.31 -26.13
N GLY A 137 -10.34 13.03 -26.04
CA GLY A 137 -9.36 12.38 -26.91
C GLY A 137 -7.91 12.54 -26.45
N GLU A 138 -7.71 13.11 -25.25
CA GLU A 138 -6.45 13.17 -24.54
C GLU A 138 -6.64 12.56 -23.14
N VAL A 139 -5.57 12.08 -22.52
CA VAL A 139 -5.59 11.58 -21.14
C VAL A 139 -4.65 12.43 -20.30
N GLY A 140 -5.23 13.20 -19.39
CA GLY A 140 -4.49 14.06 -18.48
C GLY A 140 -4.11 13.39 -17.15
N LEU A 141 -3.25 14.05 -16.37
CA LEU A 141 -2.83 13.55 -15.05
C LEU A 141 -4.01 13.32 -14.10
N ASP A 142 -5.03 14.16 -14.18
CA ASP A 142 -6.24 14.14 -13.37
C ASP A 142 -7.04 12.84 -13.62
N GLU A 143 -7.11 12.42 -14.88
CA GLU A 143 -7.83 11.23 -15.31
C GLU A 143 -7.05 9.96 -14.97
N ILE A 144 -5.72 9.97 -15.13
CA ILE A 144 -4.84 8.89 -14.66
C ILE A 144 -4.97 8.74 -13.14
N HIS A 145 -5.03 9.84 -12.40
CA HIS A 145 -5.24 9.82 -10.96
C HIS A 145 -6.60 9.19 -10.61
N ALA A 146 -7.67 9.63 -11.29
CA ALA A 146 -9.01 9.08 -11.06
C ALA A 146 -9.08 7.58 -11.38
N LEU A 147 -8.50 7.15 -12.49
CA LEU A 147 -8.38 5.74 -12.87
C LEU A 147 -7.61 4.94 -11.82
N ALA A 148 -6.48 5.47 -11.34
CA ALA A 148 -5.68 4.82 -10.31
C ALA A 148 -6.44 4.65 -8.98
N LEU A 149 -7.22 5.66 -8.57
CA LEU A 149 -8.09 5.56 -7.38
C LEU A 149 -9.15 4.47 -7.53
N GLU A 150 -9.72 4.31 -8.72
CA GLU A 150 -10.74 3.31 -9.03
C GLU A 150 -10.17 1.88 -9.11
N MET A 151 -9.01 1.71 -9.73
CA MET A 151 -8.32 0.41 -9.82
C MET A 151 -7.79 -0.07 -8.48
N HIS A 152 -7.34 0.86 -7.62
CA HIS A 152 -6.71 0.57 -6.35
C HIS A 152 -7.34 1.40 -5.23
N PRO A 153 -8.61 1.16 -4.86
CA PRO A 153 -9.21 1.77 -3.70
C PRO A 153 -8.49 1.28 -2.44
N VAL A 154 -8.48 2.11 -1.39
CA VAL A 154 -8.09 1.61 -0.06
C VAL A 154 -9.20 0.67 0.39
N PRO A 155 -8.93 -0.61 0.71
CA PRO A 155 -9.95 -1.53 1.16
C PRO A 155 -10.62 -1.02 2.44
N ASP A 156 -11.95 -1.04 2.49
CA ASP A 156 -12.68 -0.89 3.74
C ASP A 156 -12.57 -2.19 4.52
N ILE A 157 -11.78 -2.16 5.60
CA ILE A 157 -11.50 -3.33 6.43
C ILE A 157 -12.51 -3.53 7.55
N GLY A 158 -13.50 -2.64 7.69
CA GLY A 158 -14.41 -2.65 8.83
C GLY A 158 -13.68 -2.46 10.18
N PRO A 159 -14.36 -2.71 11.31
CA PRO A 159 -13.71 -2.67 12.61
C PRO A 159 -12.74 -3.83 12.78
N LEU A 160 -11.63 -3.58 13.46
CA LEU A 160 -10.69 -4.63 13.81
C LEU A 160 -11.34 -5.62 14.79
N GLY A 161 -10.97 -6.89 14.68
CA GLY A 161 -11.29 -7.86 15.72
C GLY A 161 -10.56 -7.53 17.03
N PRO A 162 -11.02 -8.05 18.18
CA PRO A 162 -10.38 -7.83 19.49
C PRO A 162 -8.88 -8.09 19.49
N GLU A 163 -8.44 -9.07 18.70
CA GLU A 163 -7.05 -9.45 18.48
C GLU A 163 -6.23 -8.33 17.81
N GLY A 164 -6.77 -7.70 16.77
CA GLY A 164 -6.12 -6.59 16.07
C GLY A 164 -6.13 -5.30 16.89
N GLU A 165 -7.19 -5.05 17.65
CA GLU A 165 -7.26 -3.93 18.60
C GLU A 165 -6.21 -4.09 19.72
N ALA A 166 -6.11 -5.30 20.30
CA ALA A 166 -5.13 -5.58 21.34
C ALA A 166 -3.70 -5.40 20.84
N MET A 167 -3.39 -5.81 19.60
CA MET A 167 -2.06 -5.63 19.01
C MET A 167 -1.73 -4.16 18.77
N LEU A 168 -2.68 -3.35 18.29
CA LEU A 168 -2.48 -1.90 18.18
C LEU A 168 -2.25 -1.22 19.53
N LEU A 169 -2.75 -1.82 20.62
CA LEU A 169 -2.55 -1.34 21.98
C LEU A 169 -1.20 -1.77 22.57
N MET A 170 -0.53 -2.78 22.00
CA MET A 170 0.81 -3.23 22.39
C MET A 170 1.94 -2.38 21.81
N ASP A 171 1.67 -1.54 20.82
CA ASP A 171 2.60 -0.51 20.37
C ASP A 171 2.61 0.60 21.44
N LEU A 172 3.49 0.43 22.43
CA LEU A 172 3.54 1.22 23.66
C LEU A 172 4.20 2.56 23.43
N ASP A 173 5.21 2.60 22.56
CA ASP A 173 5.91 3.83 22.20
C ASP A 173 5.34 4.53 20.96
N ASN A 174 4.34 3.91 20.32
CA ASN A 174 3.60 4.44 19.19
C ASN A 174 4.52 4.72 17.98
N ASP A 175 5.58 3.92 17.81
CA ASP A 175 6.49 3.99 16.67
C ASP A 175 5.95 3.27 15.42
N GLY A 176 4.80 2.61 15.55
CA GLY A 176 4.16 1.85 14.47
C GLY A 176 4.74 0.45 14.30
N PHE A 177 5.45 -0.06 15.30
CA PHE A 177 5.91 -1.44 15.37
C PHE A 177 5.52 -2.01 16.74
N VAL A 178 5.35 -3.33 16.80
CA VAL A 178 5.25 -4.02 18.08
C VAL A 178 6.47 -4.91 18.21
N THR A 179 7.32 -4.57 19.17
CA THR A 179 8.54 -5.29 19.49
C THR A 179 8.29 -6.35 20.55
N TRP A 180 9.22 -7.31 20.68
CA TRP A 180 9.12 -8.30 21.76
C TRP A 180 9.24 -7.66 23.15
N ASP A 181 9.99 -6.58 23.29
CA ASP A 181 10.15 -5.87 24.55
C ASP A 181 8.81 -5.27 25.03
N GLU A 182 8.01 -4.73 24.10
CA GLU A 182 6.68 -4.21 24.41
C GLU A 182 5.69 -5.32 24.77
N VAL A 183 5.76 -6.45 24.08
CA VAL A 183 4.94 -7.63 24.40
C VAL A 183 5.31 -8.16 25.79
N GLU A 184 6.60 -8.26 26.11
CA GLU A 184 7.07 -8.64 27.44
C GLU A 184 6.60 -7.66 28.51
N ALA A 185 6.68 -6.36 28.25
CA ALA A 185 6.16 -5.33 29.16
C ALA A 185 4.67 -5.51 29.45
N VAL A 186 3.85 -5.78 28.42
CA VAL A 186 2.41 -6.07 28.56
C VAL A 186 2.13 -7.39 29.29
N LEU A 187 2.97 -8.40 29.13
CA LEU A 187 2.83 -9.70 29.82
C LEU A 187 3.28 -9.67 31.29
N ALA A 188 4.24 -8.78 31.61
CA ALA A 188 4.78 -8.56 32.94
C ALA A 188 3.96 -7.55 33.76
N ALA A 189 3.15 -6.72 33.10
CA ALA A 189 2.30 -5.75 33.77
C ALA A 189 1.29 -6.43 34.71
N PRO A 190 1.06 -5.86 35.91
CA PRO A 190 0.05 -6.37 36.83
C PRO A 190 -1.34 -6.22 36.21
N ARG A 191 -2.17 -7.26 36.34
CA ARG A 191 -3.55 -7.30 35.85
C ARG A 191 -4.54 -7.51 36.98
#